data_AF-A0A9D1EZT8-F1
#
_entry.id   AF-A0A9D1EZT8-F1
#
_cell.length_a   1.000
_cell.length_b   1.000
_cell.length_c   1.000
_cell.angle_alpha   90.00
_cell.angle_beta   90.00
_cell.angle_gamma   90.00
#
_symmetry.space_group_name_H-M   'P 1'
#
loop_
_entity.id
_entity.type
_entity.pdbx_description
1 polymer ?
#
loop_
_entity_poly.entity_id
_entity_poly.type
_entity_poly.pdbx_seq_one_letter_code
_entity_poly.pdbx_strand_id
1 'polypeptide(L)' 'MNTLIGRVLATEKNPTTIDDFTFWTAPDLILNPFDIVKVEHVNNSFSYGVIEDIAHITDAASFLTNFISSDF' A
#
# COMPACT_ATOMS: atom_id res chain seq x y z
N MET A 1 16.20 -15.92 1.29
CA MET A 1 16.38 -14.51 1.72
C MET A 1 15.04 -13.82 1.56
N ASN A 2 14.57 -13.07 2.55
CA ASN A 2 13.40 -12.21 2.36
C ASN A 2 13.86 -10.92 1.68
N THR A 3 13.29 -10.59 0.53
CA THR A 3 13.53 -9.32 -0.15
C THR A 3 12.65 -8.25 0.51
N LEU A 4 13.24 -7.15 0.94
CA LEU A 4 12.47 -5.99 1.44
C LEU A 4 11.77 -5.34 0.25
N ILE A 5 10.44 -5.40 0.22
CA ILE A 5 9.61 -4.88 -0.87
C ILE A 5 9.07 -3.48 -0.61
N GLY A 6 9.17 -2.96 0.62
CA GLY A 6 8.52 -1.71 0.98
C GLY A 6 8.62 -1.33 2.45
N ARG A 7 8.00 -0.21 2.81
CA ARG A 7 7.88 0.27 4.21
C ARG A 7 6.45 0.73 4.49
N VAL A 8 5.93 0.34 5.65
CA VAL A 8 4.62 0.77 6.15
C VAL A 8 4.61 2.28 6.41
N LEU A 9 3.48 2.92 6.13
CA LEU A 9 3.28 4.36 6.29
C LEU A 9 2.01 4.60 7.09
N ALA A 10 2.11 5.47 8.09
CA ALA A 10 0.96 6.03 8.78
C ALA A 10 0.96 7.54 8.56
N THR A 11 -0.20 8.10 8.22
CA THR A 11 -0.42 9.54 8.20
C THR A 11 -1.45 9.90 9.25
N GLU A 12 -1.52 11.16 9.68
CA GLU A 12 -2.54 11.59 10.64
C GLU A 12 -3.98 11.33 10.15
N LYS A 13 -4.20 11.37 8.83
CA LYS A 13 -5.50 11.10 8.21
C LYS A 13 -5.79 9.61 8.01
N ASN A 14 -4.74 8.80 7.84
CA ASN A 14 -4.83 7.36 7.62
C ASN A 14 -3.82 6.66 8.55
N PRO A 15 -4.20 6.39 9.81
CA PRO A 15 -3.39 5.60 10.71
C PRO A 15 -3.34 4.14 10.24
N THR A 16 -2.26 3.43 10.56
CA THR A 16 -2.15 1.99 10.32
C THR A 16 -2.52 1.22 11.57
N THR A 17 -3.28 0.15 11.42
CA THR A 17 -3.63 -0.79 12.49
C THR A 17 -3.00 -2.16 12.21
N ILE A 18 -3.26 -3.14 13.08
CA ILE A 18 -2.87 -4.52 12.82
C ILE A 18 -3.74 -5.17 11.72
N ASP A 19 -4.95 -4.65 11.54
CA ASP A 19 -5.93 -5.14 10.57
C ASP A 19 -5.68 -4.53 9.18
N ASP A 20 -5.37 -3.23 9.12
CA ASP A 20 -5.17 -2.49 7.87
C ASP A 20 -3.92 -1.63 7.91
N PHE A 21 -3.07 -1.76 6.89
CA PHE A 21 -1.90 -0.92 6.72
C PHE A 21 -1.61 -0.63 5.26
N THR A 22 -1.03 0.55 5.02
CA THR A 22 -0.57 0.96 3.69
C THR A 22 0.95 1.00 3.68
N PHE A 23 1.57 0.64 2.56
CA PHE A 23 3.01 0.69 2.39
C PHE A 23 3.37 1.20 0.99
N TRP A 24 4.54 1.80 0.85
CA TRP A 24 5.12 2.08 -0.47
C TRP A 24 5.99 0.91 -0.90
N THR A 25 5.98 0.64 -2.20
CA THR A 25 6.83 -0.35 -2.84
C THR A 25 7.60 0.25 -4.01
N ALA A 26 8.55 -0.50 -4.57
CA ALA A 26 9.29 -0.07 -5.74
C ALA A 26 8.35 0.02 -6.95
N PRO A 27 8.50 1.03 -7.82
CA PRO A 27 7.59 1.25 -8.94
C PRO A 27 7.60 0.13 -9.99
N ASP A 28 8.67 -0.67 -10.02
CA ASP A 28 8.87 -1.83 -10.88
C ASP A 28 8.43 -3.16 -10.24
N LEU A 29 8.04 -3.15 -8.95
CA LEU A 29 7.54 -4.35 -8.29
C LEU A 29 6.08 -4.60 -8.68
N ILE A 30 5.83 -5.75 -9.30
CA ILE A 30 4.48 -6.22 -9.60
C ILE A 30 3.94 -6.93 -8.37
N LEU A 31 2.87 -6.37 -7.79
CA LEU A 31 2.02 -7.03 -6.80
C LEU A 31 0.72 -7.46 -7.48
N ASN A 32 0.18 -8.60 -7.09
CA ASN A 32 -1.10 -9.09 -7.56
C ASN A 32 -2.14 -9.05 -6.42
N PRO A 33 -3.43 -8.93 -6.76
CA PRO A 33 -4.48 -9.24 -5.79
C PRO A 33 -4.26 -10.63 -5.19
N PHE A 34 -4.48 -10.73 -3.88
CA PHE A 34 -4.29 -11.94 -3.07
C PHE A 34 -2.84 -12.37 -2.81
N ASP A 35 -1.83 -11.59 -3.24
CA ASP A 35 -0.46 -11.81 -2.77
C ASP A 35 -0.38 -11.65 -1.24
N ILE A 36 0.43 -12.48 -0.59
CA ILE A 36 0.64 -12.41 0.86
C ILE A 36 1.92 -11.64 1.15
N VAL A 37 1.79 -10.56 1.92
CA VAL A 37 2.92 -9.77 2.41
C VAL A 37 3.23 -10.10 3.86
N LYS A 38 4.52 -10.31 4.15
CA LYS A 38 5.02 -10.48 5.51
C LYS A 38 5.50 -9.13 6.04
N VAL A 39 4.92 -8.69 7.15
CA VAL A 39 5.26 -7.44 7.81
C VAL A 39 5.93 -7.73 9.14
N GLU A 40 7.09 -7.14 9.36
CA GLU A 40 7.77 -7.20 10.65
C GLU A 40 7.08 -6.26 11.65
N HIS A 41 6.84 -6.78 12.84
CA HIS A 41 6.22 -6.06 13.95
C HIS A 41 7.10 -6.17 15.21
N VAL A 42 6.72 -5.48 16.29
CA VAL A 42 7.55 -5.39 17.51
C VAL A 42 7.87 -6.76 18.11
N ASN A 43 8.97 -6.86 18.86
CA ASN A 43 9.40 -8.09 19.53
C ASN A 43 9.58 -9.30 18.60
N ASN A 44 10.15 -9.08 17.40
CA ASN A 44 10.37 -10.14 16.41
C ASN A 44 9.08 -10.88 16.00
N SER A 45 7.94 -10.21 16.11
CA SER A 45 6.66 -10.74 15.64
C SER A 45 6.44 -10.38 14.17
N PHE A 46 5.53 -11.10 13.52
CA PHE A 46 5.20 -10.88 12.12
C PHE A 46 3.69 -10.93 11.93
N SER A 47 3.19 -10.00 11.11
CA SER A 47 1.83 -10.02 10.59
C SER A 47 1.86 -10.41 9.11
N TYR A 48 0.78 -11.05 8.66
CA TYR A 48 0.62 -11.43 7.26
C TYR A 48 -0.63 -10.75 6.74
N GLY A 49 -0.46 -9.89 5.75
CA GLY A 49 -1.54 -9.20 5.06
C GLY A 49 -1.77 -9.81 3.68
N VAL A 50 -3.00 -9.71 3.19
CA VAL A 50 -3.38 -10.06 1.83
C VAL A 50 -3.54 -8.77 1.04
N ILE A 51 -2.99 -8.69 -0.17
CA ILE A 51 -3.21 -7.54 -1.05
C ILE A 51 -4.67 -7.54 -1.51
N GLU A 52 -5.44 -6.56 -1.07
CA GLU A 52 -6.84 -6.36 -1.49
C GLU A 52 -6.97 -5.45 -2.71
N ASP A 53 -6.27 -4.30 -2.70
CA ASP A 53 -6.31 -3.30 -3.77
C ASP A 53 -4.93 -2.64 -3.98
N ILE A 54 -4.64 -2.24 -5.22
CA ILE A 54 -3.40 -1.57 -5.62
C ILE A 54 -3.76 -0.19 -6.17
N ALA A 55 -3.55 0.83 -5.36
CA ALA A 55 -3.78 2.22 -5.74
C ALA A 55 -2.50 2.86 -6.33
N HIS A 56 -2.63 3.49 -7.49
CA HIS A 56 -1.63 4.43 -8.00
C HIS A 56 -1.98 5.83 -7.49
N ILE A 57 -1.16 6.38 -6.59
CA ILE A 57 -1.30 7.79 -6.21
C ILE A 57 -0.87 8.63 -7.41
N THR A 58 -1.84 9.15 -8.14
CA THR A 58 -1.63 10.26 -9.08
C THR A 58 -1.64 11.57 -8.30
N ASP A 59 -0.94 12.61 -8.75
CA ASP A 59 -0.95 13.97 -8.12
C ASP A 59 -2.34 14.66 -8.08
N ALA A 60 -3.40 13.98 -8.51
CA ALA A 60 -4.76 14.48 -8.45
C ALA A 60 -5.28 14.45 -7.00
N ALA A 61 -5.64 15.63 -6.48
CA ALA A 61 -6.11 15.84 -5.10
C ALA A 61 -7.44 15.13 -4.75
N SER A 62 -8.11 14.50 -5.72
CA SER A 62 -9.32 13.72 -5.53
C SER A 62 -9.57 12.82 -6.75
N PHE A 63 -10.16 11.64 -6.54
CA PHE A 63 -10.63 10.72 -7.59
C PHE A 63 -11.51 11.43 -8.64
N LEU A 64 -12.24 12.47 -8.23
CA LEU A 64 -13.13 13.25 -9.11
C LEU A 64 -12.35 14.07 -10.16
N THR A 65 -11.12 14.50 -9.86
CA THR A 65 -10.31 15.33 -10.76
C THR A 65 -9.78 14.52 -11.94
N ASN A 66 -9.45 13.23 -11.74
CA ASN A 66 -9.05 12.35 -12.84
C ASN A 66 -10.21 11.96 -13.76
N PHE A 67 -11.43 11.79 -13.21
CA PHE A 67 -12.61 11.49 -14.02
C PHE A 67 -12.96 12.65 -14.98
N ILE A 68 -12.84 13.90 -14.53
CA ILE A 68 -13.14 15.08 -15.35
C ILE A 68 -11.98 15.45 -16.28
N SER A 69 -10.73 15.13 -15.92
CA SER A 69 -9.56 15.47 -16.74
C SER A 69 -9.23 14.44 -17.83
N SER A 70 -9.93 13.30 -17.88
CA SER A 70 -9.76 12.28 -18.93
C SER A 70 -10.69 12.49 -20.14
N ASP A 71 -11.59 13.46 -20.09
CA ASP A 71 -12.61 13.72 -21.13
C ASP A 71 -12.38 15.06 -21.87
N PHE A 72 -11.10 15.44 -22.06
CA PHE A 72 -10.66 16.55 -22.92
C PHE A 72 -9.38 16.23 -23.69
#